data_AF-A0A6P1DKU8-F1
#
_entry.id   AF-A0A6P1DKU8-F1
#
_cell.length_a   1.000
_cell.length_b   1.000
_cell.length_c   1.000
_cell.angle_alpha   90.00
_cell.angle_beta   90.00
_cell.angle_gamma   90.00
#
_symmetry.space_group_name_H-M   'P 1'
#
loop_
_entity.id
_entity.type
_entity.pdbx_description
1 polymer ?
#
loop_
_entity_poly.entity_id
_entity_poly.type
_entity_poly.pdbx_seq_one_letter_code
_entity_poly.pdbx_strand_id
1 'polypeptide(L)'
;MKTLKIILFFVLAISFSCKEEKPKPTLQENNPTASVKHYICANNCENSGSDVAGACPVCKNTYTHNTAFHNQDFMKNGPLNVPTNIEAPAANAPAAPSPAQNAKGIYHYTCTKGCYGGSGTATQCANCGTDLAHNQTYHN
;
A
#
# COMPACT_ATOMS: atom_id res chain seq x y z
N MET A 1 66.51 -5.86 -27.16
CA MET A 1 66.12 -4.45 -27.45
C MET A 1 64.95 -4.29 -28.44
N LYS A 2 64.44 -5.37 -29.06
CA LYS A 2 63.31 -5.32 -30.02
C LYS A 2 61.94 -5.48 -29.35
N THR A 3 61.86 -6.25 -28.27
CA THR A 3 60.63 -6.49 -27.49
C THR A 3 60.24 -5.31 -26.59
N LEU A 4 61.21 -4.54 -26.08
CA LEU A 4 60.95 -3.34 -25.26
C LEU A 4 60.33 -2.19 -26.08
N LYS A 5 60.67 -2.07 -27.37
CA LYS A 5 60.08 -1.07 -28.28
C LYS A 5 58.62 -1.36 -28.63
N ILE A 6 58.21 -2.64 -28.67
CA ILE A 6 56.83 -3.03 -28.98
C ILE A 6 55.90 -2.71 -27.81
N ILE A 7 56.37 -2.89 -26.56
CA ILE A 7 55.60 -2.53 -25.36
C ILE A 7 55.46 -1.01 -25.23
N LEU A 8 56.51 -0.24 -25.55
CA LEU A 8 56.45 1.24 -25.54
C LEU A 8 55.49 1.80 -26.61
N PHE A 9 55.35 1.13 -27.75
CA PHE A 9 54.41 1.53 -28.81
C PHE A 9 52.95 1.24 -28.45
N PHE A 10 52.70 0.18 -27.69
CA PHE A 10 51.34 -0.18 -27.26
C PHE A 10 50.80 0.73 -26.16
N VAL A 11 51.66 1.29 -25.30
CA VAL A 11 51.26 2.22 -24.23
C VAL A 11 50.96 3.63 -24.75
N LEU A 12 51.56 4.05 -25.88
CA LEU A 12 51.34 5.39 -26.45
C LEU A 12 50.05 5.49 -27.28
N ALA A 13 49.48 4.38 -27.73
CA ALA A 13 48.29 4.36 -28.58
C ALA A 13 46.95 4.45 -27.80
N ILE A 14 46.98 4.33 -26.46
CA ILE A 14 45.76 4.31 -25.63
C ILE A 14 45.32 5.73 -25.22
N SER A 15 46.15 6.76 -25.47
CA SER A 15 45.91 8.14 -25.02
C SER A 15 45.01 8.98 -25.93
N PHE A 16 44.50 8.45 -27.05
CA PHE A 16 43.75 9.24 -28.05
C PHE A 16 42.26 8.92 -28.16
N SER A 17 41.69 8.06 -27.30
CA SER A 17 40.30 7.61 -27.45
C SER A 17 39.36 8.12 -26.35
N CYS A 18 39.48 9.39 -25.96
CA CYS A 18 38.41 10.11 -25.27
C CYS A 18 38.16 11.46 -25.96
N LYS A 19 37.56 11.41 -27.15
CA LYS A 19 36.76 12.55 -27.62
C LYS A 19 35.47 12.47 -26.82
N GLU A 20 35.36 13.26 -25.76
CA GLU A 20 34.07 13.52 -25.12
C GLU A 20 33.20 14.27 -26.14
N GLU A 21 32.45 13.53 -26.95
CA GLU A 21 31.18 14.06 -27.42
C GLU A 21 30.34 14.25 -26.17
N LYS A 22 30.11 15.51 -25.79
CA LYS A 22 29.07 15.86 -24.83
C LYS A 22 27.84 15.04 -25.22
N PRO A 23 27.19 14.32 -24.29
CA PRO A 23 25.93 13.69 -24.61
C PRO A 23 25.05 14.78 -25.22
N LYS A 24 24.74 14.67 -26.52
CA LYS A 24 23.62 15.43 -27.07
C LYS A 24 22.49 15.14 -26.10
N PRO A 25 21.84 16.16 -25.50
CA PRO A 25 20.69 15.90 -24.68
C PRO A 25 19.79 15.02 -25.55
N THR A 26 19.58 13.78 -25.12
CA THR A 26 18.46 13.03 -25.59
C THR A 26 17.32 13.93 -25.14
N LEU A 27 16.81 14.74 -26.07
CA LEU A 27 15.42 15.11 -26.02
C LEU A 27 14.76 13.75 -25.97
N GLN A 28 14.41 13.32 -24.74
CA GLN A 28 13.35 12.37 -24.58
C GLN A 28 12.27 12.94 -25.46
N GLU A 29 12.05 12.25 -26.59
CA GLU A 29 10.81 12.37 -27.33
C GLU A 29 9.75 12.45 -26.25
N ASN A 30 9.01 13.55 -26.26
CA ASN A 30 7.87 13.75 -25.37
C ASN A 30 6.85 12.67 -25.72
N ASN A 31 7.13 11.44 -25.32
CA ASN A 31 6.15 10.40 -25.18
C ASN A 31 5.26 10.95 -24.07
N PRO A 32 3.99 11.28 -24.37
CA PRO A 32 3.10 11.88 -23.38
C PRO A 32 3.21 11.02 -22.14
N THR A 33 3.72 11.63 -21.07
CA THR A 33 4.09 10.97 -19.81
C THR A 33 3.09 9.87 -19.57
N ALA A 34 3.49 8.61 -19.78
CA ALA A 34 2.52 7.51 -19.77
C ALA A 34 1.83 7.58 -18.42
N SER A 35 0.57 8.02 -18.43
CA SER A 35 -0.13 8.35 -17.19
C SER A 35 -0.11 7.09 -16.37
N VAL A 36 0.52 7.13 -15.19
CA VAL A 36 0.51 5.99 -14.28
C VAL A 36 -0.95 5.59 -14.12
N LYS A 37 -1.29 4.34 -14.44
CA LYS A 37 -2.68 3.85 -14.36
C LYS A 37 -3.01 3.44 -12.93
N HIS A 38 -4.23 3.73 -12.48
CA HIS A 38 -4.67 3.40 -11.12
C HIS A 38 -4.76 1.88 -10.91
N TYR A 39 -5.12 1.15 -11.96
CA TYR A 39 -5.20 -0.31 -11.96
C TYR A 39 -4.26 -0.87 -13.04
N ILE A 40 -3.50 -1.91 -12.70
CA ILE A 40 -2.49 -2.52 -13.57
C ILE A 40 -2.72 -4.02 -13.75
N CYS A 41 -2.28 -4.55 -14.90
CA CYS A 41 -2.31 -5.98 -15.18
C CYS A 41 -1.03 -6.64 -14.66
N ALA A 42 -1.14 -7.63 -13.77
CA ALA A 42 0.00 -8.36 -13.24
C ALA A 42 0.80 -9.12 -14.32
N ASN A 43 0.16 -9.44 -15.46
CA ASN A 43 0.83 -10.11 -16.58
C ASN A 43 1.56 -9.13 -17.51
N ASN A 44 1.62 -7.84 -17.16
CA ASN A 44 2.26 -6.78 -17.94
C ASN A 44 1.86 -6.78 -19.42
N CYS A 45 0.57 -7.07 -19.70
CA CYS A 45 0.06 -7.05 -21.06
C CYS A 45 0.24 -5.65 -21.67
N GLU A 46 0.67 -5.59 -22.92
CA GLU A 46 0.93 -4.34 -23.63
C GLU A 46 -0.32 -3.45 -23.67
N ASN A 47 -0.14 -2.15 -23.43
CA ASN A 47 -1.21 -1.14 -23.39
C ASN A 47 -2.36 -1.47 -22.40
N SER A 48 -2.10 -2.32 -21.41
CA SER A 48 -3.09 -2.71 -20.41
C SER A 48 -3.03 -1.81 -19.17
N GLY A 49 -4.18 -1.65 -18.54
CA GLY A 49 -4.35 -0.84 -17.33
C GLY A 49 -5.68 -0.12 -17.41
N SER A 50 -6.12 0.43 -16.29
CA SER A 50 -7.41 1.11 -16.23
C SER A 50 -7.40 2.16 -15.14
N ASP A 51 -8.23 3.18 -15.31
CA ASP A 51 -8.48 4.19 -14.29
C ASP A 51 -9.58 3.71 -13.31
N VAL A 52 -10.22 2.56 -13.60
CA VAL A 52 -11.23 1.88 -12.77
C VAL A 52 -10.93 0.40 -12.59
N ALA A 53 -11.41 -0.21 -11.51
CA ALA A 53 -11.30 -1.66 -11.30
C ALA A 53 -11.97 -2.44 -12.44
N GLY A 54 -11.47 -3.64 -12.74
CA GLY A 54 -12.00 -4.49 -13.82
C GLY A 54 -11.06 -5.61 -14.23
N ALA A 55 -11.33 -6.24 -15.36
CA ALA A 55 -10.49 -7.29 -15.95
C ALA A 55 -9.67 -6.75 -17.12
N CYS A 56 -8.45 -7.26 -17.27
CA CYS A 56 -7.59 -7.00 -18.42
C CYS A 56 -8.26 -7.50 -19.72
N PRO A 57 -8.41 -6.67 -20.77
CA PRO A 57 -9.02 -7.11 -22.02
C PRO A 57 -8.18 -8.16 -22.75
N VAL A 58 -6.87 -8.21 -22.50
CA VAL A 58 -5.91 -9.12 -23.13
C VAL A 58 -5.92 -10.50 -22.47
N CYS A 59 -5.63 -10.58 -21.17
CA CYS A 59 -5.48 -11.85 -20.47
C CYS A 59 -6.68 -12.25 -19.59
N LYS A 60 -7.73 -11.42 -19.53
CA LYS A 60 -8.97 -11.61 -18.74
C LYS A 60 -8.80 -11.70 -17.22
N ASN A 61 -7.58 -11.64 -16.70
CA ASN A 61 -7.33 -11.55 -15.25
C ASN A 61 -7.78 -10.19 -14.70
N THR A 62 -8.23 -10.19 -13.45
CA THR A 62 -8.58 -8.96 -12.71
C THR A 62 -7.35 -8.07 -12.53
N TYR A 63 -7.54 -6.75 -12.67
CA TYR A 63 -6.50 -5.79 -12.39
C TYR A 63 -6.15 -5.73 -10.90
N THR A 64 -4.88 -5.44 -10.62
CA THR A 64 -4.40 -5.12 -9.27
C THR A 64 -4.31 -3.61 -9.10
N HIS A 65 -4.47 -3.14 -7.86
CA HIS A 65 -4.33 -1.73 -7.54
C HIS A 65 -2.87 -1.28 -7.63
N ASN A 66 -2.61 -0.20 -8.37
CA ASN A 66 -1.28 0.37 -8.52
C ASN A 66 -1.00 1.38 -7.41
N THR A 67 -0.15 1.01 -6.47
CA THR A 67 0.25 1.90 -5.36
C THR A 67 1.01 3.14 -5.83
N ALA A 68 1.70 3.07 -6.98
CA ALA A 68 2.45 4.20 -7.52
C ALA A 68 1.55 5.33 -8.04
N PHE A 69 0.25 5.07 -8.26
CA PHE A 69 -0.71 6.09 -8.74
C PHE A 69 -0.86 7.24 -7.74
N HIS A 70 -1.09 6.92 -6.45
CA HIS A 70 -1.26 7.93 -5.40
C HIS A 70 0.05 8.59 -4.98
N ASN A 71 1.18 7.93 -5.22
CA ASN A 71 2.50 8.49 -4.91
C ASN A 71 2.87 9.69 -5.81
N GLN A 72 2.17 9.88 -6.94
CA GLN A 72 2.39 11.01 -7.85
C GLN A 72 1.93 12.34 -7.23
N ASP A 73 0.81 12.32 -6.51
CA ASP A 73 0.22 13.54 -5.93
C ASP A 73 1.00 14.04 -4.72
N PHE A 74 1.64 13.14 -3.97
CA PHE A 74 2.48 13.52 -2.83
C PHE A 74 3.74 14.28 -3.24
N MET A 75 4.29 14.01 -4.43
CA MET A 75 5.53 14.65 -4.90
C MET A 75 5.30 15.94 -5.67
N LYS A 76 4.09 16.16 -6.20
CA LYS A 76 3.73 17.33 -7.00
C LYS A 76 3.49 18.60 -6.16
N ASN A 77 3.15 18.43 -4.88
CA ASN A 77 2.67 19.54 -4.03
C ASN A 77 3.78 20.23 -3.21
N GLY A 78 5.06 20.03 -3.56
CA GLY A 78 6.19 20.60 -2.80
C GLY A 78 6.33 19.97 -1.40
N PRO A 79 7.24 20.47 -0.54
CA PRO A 79 7.29 20.03 0.85
C PRO A 79 5.92 20.23 1.47
N LEU A 80 5.37 19.16 2.05
CA LEU A 80 4.06 19.16 2.68
C LEU A 80 3.99 20.32 3.68
N ASN A 81 3.20 21.35 3.36
CA ASN A 81 2.92 22.42 4.30
C ASN A 81 1.91 21.88 5.32
N VAL A 82 2.41 21.14 6.31
CA VAL A 82 1.63 20.69 7.46
C VAL A 82 1.44 21.92 8.34
N PRO A 83 0.23 22.49 8.48
CA PRO A 83 0.02 23.55 9.45
C PRO A 83 0.41 23.03 10.82
N THR A 84 1.30 23.74 11.51
CA THR A 84 1.80 23.43 12.86
C THR A 84 0.74 23.72 13.94
N ASN A 85 -0.54 23.47 13.64
CA ASN A 85 -1.58 23.44 14.66
C ASN A 85 -1.48 22.09 15.37
N ILE A 86 -0.55 21.98 16.32
CA ILE A 86 -0.55 20.91 17.32
C ILE A 86 -1.66 21.25 18.32
N GLU A 87 -2.91 21.23 17.87
CA GLU A 87 -4.00 20.95 18.79
C GLU A 87 -3.85 19.49 19.20
N ALA A 88 -3.98 19.24 20.50
CA ALA A 88 -4.05 17.89 21.03
C ALA A 88 -5.04 17.09 20.18
N PRO A 89 -4.77 15.80 19.88
CA PRO A 89 -5.73 14.96 19.19
C PRO A 89 -7.09 15.16 19.84
N ALA A 90 -8.11 15.53 19.05
CA ALA A 90 -9.47 15.58 19.55
C ALA A 90 -9.70 14.28 20.32
N ALA A 91 -10.06 14.38 21.60
CA ALA A 91 -10.22 13.21 22.44
C ALA A 91 -11.23 12.30 21.73
N ASN A 92 -10.75 11.16 21.22
CA ASN A 92 -11.61 10.18 20.58
C ASN A 92 -12.63 9.75 21.62
N ALA A 93 -13.86 10.22 21.48
CA ALA A 93 -14.95 9.74 22.31
C ALA A 93 -14.96 8.21 22.23
N PRO A 94 -15.06 7.49 23.35
CA PRO A 94 -15.16 6.04 23.33
C PRO A 94 -16.26 5.62 22.38
N ALA A 95 -15.95 4.66 21.50
CA ALA A 95 -16.97 4.07 20.64
C ALA A 95 -18.14 3.59 21.51
N ALA A 96 -19.37 3.82 21.04
CA ALA A 96 -20.55 3.34 21.74
C ALA A 96 -20.42 1.82 21.95
N PRO A 97 -20.73 1.30 23.15
CA PRO A 97 -20.65 -0.12 23.41
C PRO A 97 -21.57 -0.88 22.45
N SER A 98 -21.14 -2.06 22.03
CA SER A 98 -21.99 -2.94 21.22
C SER A 98 -23.28 -3.28 21.99
N PRO A 99 -24.43 -3.43 21.30
CA PRO A 99 -25.64 -3.92 21.92
C PRO A 99 -25.41 -5.24 22.65
N ALA A 100 -26.16 -5.47 23.73
CA ALA A 100 -26.06 -6.72 24.48
C ALA A 100 -26.48 -7.93 23.64
N GLN A 101 -27.54 -7.76 22.84
CA GLN A 101 -28.08 -8.79 21.96
C GLN A 101 -28.15 -8.29 20.52
N ASN A 102 -27.93 -9.20 19.57
CA ASN A 102 -28.21 -8.94 18.16
C ASN A 102 -29.72 -9.07 17.87
N ALA A 103 -30.12 -8.81 16.62
CA ALA A 103 -31.54 -8.89 16.22
C ALA A 103 -32.18 -10.27 16.38
N LYS A 104 -31.39 -11.34 16.55
CA LYS A 104 -31.85 -12.71 16.81
C LYS A 104 -31.94 -13.02 18.31
N GLY A 105 -31.66 -12.06 19.19
CA GLY A 105 -31.65 -12.24 20.64
C GLY A 105 -30.39 -12.93 21.18
N ILE A 106 -29.34 -13.10 20.37
CA ILE A 106 -28.09 -13.74 20.80
C ILE A 106 -27.22 -12.72 21.52
N TYR A 107 -26.71 -13.06 22.71
CA TYR A 107 -25.84 -12.18 23.49
C TYR A 107 -24.41 -12.13 22.96
N HIS A 108 -23.75 -10.96 23.03
CA HIS A 108 -22.34 -10.78 22.62
C HIS A 108 -21.36 -11.48 23.56
N TYR A 109 -21.62 -11.42 24.86
CA TYR A 109 -20.88 -12.13 25.89
C TYR A 109 -21.83 -13.01 26.72
N THR A 110 -21.47 -14.26 26.92
CA THR A 110 -22.31 -15.30 27.55
C THR A 110 -21.58 -16.03 28.69
N CYS A 111 -22.35 -16.55 29.65
CA CYS A 111 -21.79 -17.27 30.79
C CYS A 111 -21.40 -18.71 30.41
N THR A 112 -20.13 -19.07 30.62
CA THR A 112 -19.60 -20.42 30.37
C THR A 112 -20.14 -21.48 31.33
N LYS A 113 -20.77 -21.06 32.43
CA LYS A 113 -21.45 -21.94 33.40
C LYS A 113 -22.92 -22.18 33.05
N GLY A 114 -23.42 -21.61 31.95
CA GLY A 114 -24.80 -21.82 31.49
C GLY A 114 -25.85 -20.99 32.25
N CYS A 115 -25.44 -19.94 32.96
CA CYS A 115 -26.40 -19.01 33.56
C CYS A 115 -27.20 -18.27 32.47
N TYR A 116 -28.46 -17.97 32.76
CA TYR A 116 -29.32 -17.18 31.87
C TYR A 116 -28.80 -15.73 31.74
N GLY A 117 -28.88 -15.18 30.53
CA GLY A 117 -28.49 -13.81 30.22
C GLY A 117 -27.10 -13.66 29.60
N GLY A 118 -26.61 -12.42 29.54
CA GLY A 118 -25.34 -12.05 28.93
C GLY A 118 -25.12 -10.53 28.94
N SER A 119 -24.09 -10.06 28.24
CA SER A 119 -23.71 -8.64 28.18
C SER A 119 -23.25 -8.24 26.78
N GLY A 120 -23.25 -6.93 26.51
CA GLY A 120 -22.61 -6.33 25.32
C GLY A 120 -21.10 -6.18 25.47
N THR A 121 -20.58 -6.35 26.69
CA THR A 121 -19.19 -6.14 27.07
C THR A 121 -18.64 -7.30 27.90
N ALA A 122 -17.30 -7.41 27.96
CA ALA A 122 -16.60 -8.41 28.76
C ALA A 122 -16.66 -8.08 30.26
N THR A 123 -17.80 -8.36 30.89
CA THR A 123 -18.02 -8.18 32.34
C THR A 123 -18.22 -9.51 33.04
N GLN A 124 -18.37 -9.49 34.38
CA GLN A 124 -18.76 -10.67 35.14
C GLN A 124 -20.24 -11.03 34.94
N CYS A 125 -20.55 -12.31 35.02
CA CYS A 125 -21.91 -12.82 35.02
C CYS A 125 -22.62 -12.42 36.31
N ALA A 126 -23.77 -11.75 36.20
CA ALA A 126 -24.55 -11.31 37.35
C ALA A 126 -25.05 -12.46 38.25
N ASN A 127 -25.14 -13.68 37.73
CA ASN A 127 -25.66 -14.83 38.46
C ASN A 127 -24.58 -15.63 39.21
N CYS A 128 -23.36 -15.69 38.69
CA CYS A 128 -22.32 -16.58 39.23
C CYS A 128 -20.95 -15.92 39.39
N GLY A 129 -20.81 -14.63 39.08
CA GLY A 129 -19.58 -13.85 39.23
C GLY A 129 -18.44 -14.24 38.28
N THR A 130 -18.61 -15.28 37.46
CA THR A 130 -17.59 -15.71 36.50
C THR A 130 -17.55 -14.76 35.30
N ASP A 131 -16.36 -14.53 34.75
CA ASP A 131 -16.20 -13.70 33.55
C ASP A 131 -17.03 -14.25 32.38
N LEU A 132 -17.75 -13.35 31.69
CA LEU A 132 -18.48 -13.70 30.49
C LEU A 132 -17.50 -13.92 29.34
N ALA A 133 -17.69 -15.01 28.61
CA ALA A 133 -16.92 -15.32 27.42
C ALA A 133 -17.57 -14.69 26.18
N HIS A 134 -16.74 -14.27 25.23
CA HIS A 134 -17.20 -13.81 23.92
C HIS A 134 -17.96 -14.92 23.18
N ASN A 135 -19.10 -14.57 22.60
CA ASN A 135 -19.94 -15.46 21.83
C ASN A 135 -19.79 -15.18 20.34
N GLN A 136 -19.04 -16.04 19.63
CA GLN A 136 -18.78 -15.86 18.21
C GLN A 136 -20.06 -15.85 17.35
N THR A 137 -21.12 -16.56 17.78
CA THR A 137 -22.39 -16.64 17.05
C THR A 137 -23.14 -15.30 17.02
N TYR A 138 -22.80 -14.35 17.91
CA TYR A 138 -23.35 -13.00 17.90
C TYR A 138 -23.17 -12.29 16.55
N HIS A 139 -22.07 -12.60 15.83
CA HIS A 139 -21.67 -11.93 14.58
C HIS A 139 -22.18 -12.61 13.30
N ASN A 140 -23.04 -13.64 13.42
CA ASN A 140 -23.58 -14.45 12.30
C ASN A 140 -25.08 -14.23 12.04
#